data_AF-A0A969NAM5-F1
#
_entry.id   AF-A0A969NAM5-F1
#
_cell.length_a   1.000
_cell.length_b   1.000
_cell.length_c   1.000
_cell.angle_alpha   90.00
_cell.angle_beta   90.00
_cell.angle_gamma   90.00
#
_symmetry.space_group_name_H-M   'P 1'
#
loop_
_entity.id
_entity.type
_entity.pdbx_description
1 polymer ?
#
loop_
_entity_poly.entity_id
_entity_poly.type
_entity_poly.pdbx_seq_one_letter_code
_entity_poly.pdbx_strand_id
1 'polypeptide(L)'
;MTYDKNSNLAYTSETDNEFNNDEYEFNVFDNVLRHSIFSLEFIPSKNFIVMAGYNHQRRKEMMVATRPFLVGFSWGIYIKISKVRLSYGQAIYHLAGASNHFSLNLNLGDFYKKVNKKGVGFSTILLIILLE
;
A
#
# COMPACT_ATOMS: atom_id res chain seq x y z
N MET A 1 -44.05 -38.06 1.24
CA MET A 1 -44.19 -37.58 -0.14
C MET A 1 -42.81 -37.16 -0.61
N THR A 2 -42.33 -37.83 -1.64
CA THR A 2 -40.93 -37.86 -2.09
C THR A 2 -40.75 -36.85 -3.21
N TYR A 3 -39.66 -36.07 -3.19
CA TYR A 3 -39.25 -35.22 -4.31
C TYR A 3 -38.62 -36.09 -5.40
N ASP A 4 -39.17 -36.02 -6.62
CA ASP A 4 -38.70 -36.75 -7.80
C ASP A 4 -37.75 -35.87 -8.64
N LYS A 5 -36.67 -36.47 -9.14
CA LYS A 5 -35.65 -35.86 -10.00
C LYS A 5 -35.95 -36.25 -11.45
N ASN A 6 -36.28 -35.27 -12.29
CA ASN A 6 -36.20 -35.44 -13.74
C ASN A 6 -35.57 -34.19 -14.37
N SER A 7 -34.29 -34.34 -14.73
CA SER A 7 -33.51 -33.40 -15.52
C SER A 7 -33.50 -33.85 -16.97
N ASN A 8 -34.42 -33.33 -17.78
CA ASN A 8 -34.28 -33.20 -19.23
C ASN A 8 -35.17 -32.06 -19.67
N LEU A 9 -34.60 -30.95 -20.13
CA LEU A 9 -35.27 -30.05 -21.08
C LEU A 9 -34.20 -29.20 -21.77
N ALA A 10 -33.74 -29.79 -22.88
CA ALA A 10 -33.35 -29.17 -24.14
C ALA A 10 -32.80 -27.73 -24.08
N TYR A 11 -31.50 -27.63 -24.32
CA TYR A 11 -30.88 -26.43 -24.87
C TYR A 11 -31.49 -26.14 -26.25
N THR A 12 -32.28 -25.08 -26.35
CA THR A 12 -32.63 -24.48 -27.63
C THR A 12 -31.66 -23.33 -27.86
N SER A 13 -30.73 -23.55 -28.79
CA SER A 13 -29.87 -22.52 -29.34
C SER A 13 -30.63 -21.86 -30.48
N GLU A 14 -31.27 -20.73 -30.22
CA GLU A 14 -31.70 -19.82 -31.28
C GLU A 14 -31.09 -18.46 -31.02
N THR A 15 -30.24 -18.09 -31.98
CA THR A 15 -29.41 -16.90 -32.01
C THR A 15 -30.18 -15.81 -32.71
N ASP A 16 -30.97 -15.04 -31.96
CA ASP A 16 -31.44 -13.75 -32.45
C ASP A 16 -30.45 -12.69 -32.00
N ASN A 17 -29.66 -12.25 -32.98
CA ASN A 17 -28.68 -11.18 -32.86
C ASN A 17 -29.41 -9.84 -32.66
N GLU A 18 -29.63 -9.48 -31.41
CA GLU A 18 -29.61 -8.08 -31.00
C GLU A 18 -28.32 -7.89 -30.20
N PHE A 19 -27.33 -7.30 -30.86
CA PHE A 19 -25.98 -7.12 -30.35
C PHE A 19 -26.01 -6.03 -29.26
N ASN A 20 -26.50 -6.40 -28.07
CA ASN A 20 -26.36 -5.63 -26.85
C ASN A 20 -24.89 -5.67 -26.43
N ASN A 21 -24.08 -4.80 -27.06
CA ASN A 21 -22.68 -4.55 -26.70
C ASN A 21 -22.52 -4.10 -25.24
N ASP A 22 -23.61 -3.76 -24.57
CA ASP A 22 -23.62 -3.14 -23.24
C ASP A 22 -23.45 -4.17 -22.11
N GLU A 23 -23.84 -5.44 -22.30
CA GLU A 23 -23.77 -6.45 -21.22
C GLU A 23 -22.40 -7.15 -21.10
N TYR A 24 -21.70 -7.37 -22.22
CA TYR A 24 -20.35 -7.95 -22.19
C TYR A 24 -19.29 -6.93 -21.74
N GLU A 25 -19.44 -5.65 -22.09
CA GLU A 25 -18.58 -4.59 -21.56
C GLU A 25 -18.73 -4.45 -20.04
N PHE A 26 -19.97 -4.50 -19.53
CA PHE A 26 -20.21 -4.38 -18.09
C PHE A 26 -19.52 -5.50 -17.30
N ASN A 27 -19.50 -6.74 -17.80
CA ASN A 27 -18.87 -7.87 -17.11
C ASN A 27 -17.33 -7.76 -17.08
N VAL A 28 -16.71 -7.33 -18.19
CA VAL A 28 -15.25 -7.12 -18.24
C VAL A 28 -14.84 -5.90 -17.42
N PHE A 29 -15.56 -4.79 -17.52
CA PHE A 29 -15.30 -3.57 -16.75
C PHE A 29 -15.46 -3.82 -15.25
N ASP A 30 -16.51 -4.53 -14.83
CA ASP A 30 -16.75 -4.86 -13.43
C ASP A 30 -15.64 -5.76 -12.85
N ASN A 31 -15.09 -6.65 -13.68
CA ASN A 31 -14.00 -7.56 -13.32
C ASN A 31 -12.62 -6.87 -13.27
N VAL A 32 -12.37 -5.91 -14.16
CA VAL A 32 -11.17 -5.06 -14.15
C VAL A 32 -11.18 -4.11 -12.96
N LEU A 33 -12.32 -3.47 -12.67
CA LEU A 33 -12.47 -2.61 -11.50
C LEU A 33 -12.28 -3.37 -10.18
N ARG A 34 -12.67 -4.65 -10.13
CA ARG A 34 -12.39 -5.53 -8.98
C ARG A 34 -10.91 -5.77 -8.74
N HIS A 35 -10.03 -5.54 -9.70
CA HIS A 35 -8.58 -5.65 -9.50
C HIS A 35 -7.87 -4.30 -9.57
N SER A 36 -8.66 -3.20 -9.61
CA SER A 36 -8.13 -1.85 -9.71
C SER A 36 -7.96 -1.22 -8.33
N ILE A 37 -6.76 -0.72 -8.07
CA ILE A 37 -6.42 0.05 -6.88
C ILE A 37 -5.92 1.41 -7.36
N PHE A 38 -6.55 2.47 -6.90
CA PHE A 38 -6.14 3.84 -7.22
C PHE A 38 -5.43 4.43 -6.02
N SER A 39 -4.23 4.98 -6.23
CA SER A 39 -3.44 5.63 -5.19
C SER A 39 -2.89 6.95 -5.73
N LEU A 40 -2.90 7.96 -4.88
CA LEU A 40 -2.37 9.29 -5.14
C LEU A 40 -1.31 9.60 -4.08
N GLU A 41 -0.13 9.98 -4.56
CA GLU A 41 0.98 10.40 -3.72
C GLU A 41 1.29 11.86 -4.00
N PHE A 42 1.25 12.68 -2.94
CA PHE A 42 1.56 14.09 -3.00
C PHE A 42 2.85 14.36 -2.23
N ILE A 43 3.86 14.89 -2.93
CA ILE A 43 5.21 15.09 -2.43
C ILE A 43 5.52 16.60 -2.40
N PRO A 44 5.07 17.34 -1.38
CA PRO A 44 5.35 18.78 -1.28
C PRO A 44 6.81 19.06 -0.93
N SER A 45 7.53 18.10 -0.33
CA SER A 45 8.97 18.25 -0.05
C SER A 45 9.67 16.90 -0.01
N LYS A 46 11.01 16.89 -0.11
CA LYS A 46 11.83 15.66 -0.01
C LYS A 46 11.73 14.95 1.35
N ASN A 47 11.15 15.62 2.34
CA ASN A 47 11.06 15.14 3.72
C ASN A 47 9.63 14.79 4.13
N PHE A 48 8.63 15.12 3.31
CA PHE A 48 7.22 14.95 3.66
C PHE A 48 6.45 14.47 2.43
N ILE A 49 5.75 13.33 2.59
CA ILE A 49 4.89 12.76 1.56
C ILE A 49 3.53 12.48 2.20
N VAL A 50 2.47 12.79 1.48
CA VAL A 50 1.10 12.43 1.84
C VAL A 50 0.60 11.46 0.80
N MET A 51 -0.10 10.43 1.24
CA MET A 51 -0.61 9.35 0.40
C MET A 51 -2.10 9.24 0.65
N ALA A 52 -2.89 9.08 -0.40
CA ALA A 52 -4.31 8.74 -0.33
C ALA A 52 -4.56 7.60 -1.31
N GLY A 53 -5.47 6.69 -0.98
CA GLY A 53 -5.74 5.52 -1.79
C GLY A 53 -7.19 5.08 -1.68
N TYR A 54 -7.64 4.40 -2.73
CA TYR A 54 -8.96 3.83 -2.82
C TYR A 54 -8.85 2.43 -3.45
N ASN A 55 -9.26 1.42 -2.69
CA ASN A 55 -9.29 0.03 -3.14
C ASN A 55 -10.74 -0.37 -3.44
N HIS A 56 -11.03 -0.60 -4.73
CA HIS A 56 -12.38 -0.94 -5.19
C HIS A 56 -12.76 -2.40 -4.95
N GLN A 57 -11.78 -3.33 -4.99
CA GLN A 57 -11.98 -4.76 -4.68
C GLN A 57 -12.58 -4.94 -3.28
N ARG A 58 -11.96 -4.26 -2.30
CA ARG A 58 -12.37 -4.30 -0.90
C ARG A 58 -13.79 -3.81 -0.66
N ARG A 59 -14.30 -2.92 -1.52
CA ARG A 59 -15.68 -2.44 -1.40
C ARG A 59 -16.66 -3.56 -1.69
N LYS A 60 -16.43 -4.39 -2.72
CA LYS A 60 -17.38 -5.44 -3.15
C LYS A 60 -17.38 -6.68 -2.27
N GLU A 61 -16.23 -7.02 -1.67
CA GLU A 61 -16.12 -8.20 -0.78
C GLU A 61 -16.69 -7.94 0.62
N MET A 62 -16.81 -6.68 1.06
CA MET A 62 -17.28 -6.32 2.41
C MET A 62 -18.45 -5.33 2.41
N MET A 63 -19.36 -5.39 1.42
CA MET A 63 -20.55 -4.54 1.39
C MET A 63 -21.54 -4.93 2.50
N VAL A 64 -21.62 -4.12 3.55
CA VAL A 64 -22.76 -4.09 4.48
C VAL A 64 -23.45 -2.72 4.36
N ALA A 65 -24.79 -2.75 4.32
CA ALA A 65 -25.69 -1.67 3.89
C ALA A 65 -25.62 -0.34 4.66
N THR A 66 -24.82 -0.26 5.73
CA THR A 66 -24.97 0.81 6.72
C THR A 66 -24.20 2.10 6.38
N ARG A 67 -23.01 2.06 5.75
CA ARG A 67 -22.27 3.26 5.25
C ARG A 67 -21.28 2.94 4.11
N PRO A 68 -21.71 2.95 2.84
CA PRO A 68 -20.89 2.51 1.70
C PRO A 68 -19.83 3.51 1.22
N PHE A 69 -19.81 4.76 1.72
CA PHE A 69 -19.00 5.84 1.13
C PHE A 69 -17.52 5.83 1.54
N LEU A 70 -17.17 5.35 2.74
CA LEU A 70 -15.80 5.40 3.26
C LEU A 70 -15.07 4.04 3.22
N VAL A 71 -15.74 2.98 2.80
CA VAL A 71 -15.18 1.63 2.73
C VAL A 71 -14.19 1.53 1.57
N GLY A 72 -12.95 1.14 1.89
CA GLY A 72 -11.87 1.00 0.91
C GLY A 72 -11.00 2.24 0.74
N PHE A 73 -11.29 3.35 1.45
CA PHE A 73 -10.40 4.51 1.49
C PHE A 73 -9.20 4.25 2.43
N SER A 74 -8.04 4.71 2.02
CA SER A 74 -6.82 4.75 2.81
C SER A 74 -6.13 6.09 2.67
N TRP A 75 -5.42 6.49 3.71
CA TRP A 75 -4.59 7.70 3.69
C TRP A 75 -3.38 7.51 4.58
N GLY A 76 -2.33 8.27 4.34
CA GLY A 76 -1.10 8.16 5.10
C GLY A 76 -0.19 9.37 4.94
N ILE A 77 0.74 9.48 5.87
CA ILE A 77 1.80 10.48 5.90
C ILE A 77 3.14 9.79 6.09
N TYR A 78 4.16 10.35 5.47
CA TYR A 78 5.54 9.91 5.58
C TYR A 78 6.40 11.13 5.86
N ILE A 79 7.24 11.02 6.88
CA ILE A 79 8.12 12.09 7.35
C ILE A 79 9.54 11.55 7.50
N LYS A 80 10.52 12.24 6.90
CA LYS A 80 11.94 11.93 7.02
C LYS A 80 12.66 13.03 7.81
N ILE A 81 13.14 12.67 9.00
CA ILE A 81 13.92 13.52 9.90
C ILE A 81 15.36 12.99 9.94
N SER A 82 16.24 13.55 9.12
CA SER A 82 17.66 13.14 8.99
C SER A 82 17.85 11.62 8.81
N LYS A 83 18.10 10.89 9.90
CA LYS A 83 18.39 9.44 9.94
C LYS A 83 17.16 8.58 10.28
N VAL A 84 16.07 9.22 10.67
CA VAL A 84 14.82 8.57 11.07
C VAL A 84 13.77 8.79 9.99
N ARG A 85 13.11 7.72 9.57
CA ARG A 85 11.98 7.74 8.64
C ARG A 85 10.76 7.21 9.36
N LEU A 86 9.72 8.03 9.43
CA LEU A 86 8.44 7.71 10.05
C LEU A 86 7.37 7.61 8.98
N SER A 87 6.53 6.59 9.05
CA SER A 87 5.34 6.49 8.22
C SER A 87 4.14 6.08 9.06
N TYR A 88 3.03 6.77 8.83
CA TYR A 88 1.75 6.46 9.44
C TYR A 88 0.71 6.36 8.34
N GLY A 89 -0.07 5.28 8.31
CA GLY A 89 -1.11 5.05 7.32
C GLY A 89 -2.35 4.46 7.97
N GLN A 90 -3.52 4.93 7.59
CA GLN A 90 -4.79 4.42 8.03
C GLN A 90 -5.57 3.88 6.83
N ALA A 91 -6.16 2.70 6.96
CA ALA A 91 -7.02 2.10 5.96
C ALA A 91 -8.36 1.71 6.58
N ILE A 92 -9.46 2.16 5.99
CA ILE A 92 -10.81 1.99 6.55
C ILE A 92 -11.46 0.75 5.92
N TYR A 93 -11.55 -0.34 6.68
CA TYR A 93 -12.01 -1.65 6.19
C TYR A 93 -13.52 -1.85 6.35
N HIS A 94 -14.09 -1.53 7.52
CA HIS A 94 -15.49 -1.85 7.85
C HIS A 94 -15.97 -1.04 9.06
N LEU A 95 -17.25 -1.15 9.41
CA LEU A 95 -17.87 -0.46 10.56
C LEU A 95 -17.17 -0.75 11.91
N ALA A 96 -16.46 -1.88 12.02
CA ALA A 96 -15.76 -2.28 13.25
C ALA A 96 -14.33 -1.73 13.38
N GLY A 97 -13.81 -0.98 12.39
CA GLY A 97 -12.62 -0.16 12.62
C GLY A 97 -11.75 0.10 11.39
N ALA A 98 -10.98 1.18 11.50
CA ALA A 98 -9.89 1.49 10.60
C ALA A 98 -8.59 0.81 11.08
N SER A 99 -7.86 0.15 10.18
CA SER A 99 -6.51 -0.35 10.50
C SER A 99 -5.54 0.81 10.48
N ASN A 100 -4.75 0.94 11.54
CA ASN A 100 -3.70 1.93 11.65
C ASN A 100 -2.35 1.22 11.55
N HIS A 101 -1.54 1.63 10.59
CA HIS A 101 -0.18 1.17 10.37
C HIS A 101 0.78 2.28 10.79
N PHE A 102 1.65 1.97 11.73
CA PHE A 102 2.75 2.85 12.13
C PHE A 102 4.06 2.12 11.82
N SER A 103 4.99 2.78 11.15
CA SER A 103 6.31 2.21 10.86
C SER A 103 7.42 3.21 11.16
N LEU A 104 8.46 2.70 11.79
CA LEU A 104 9.66 3.42 12.15
C LEU A 104 10.85 2.75 11.46
N ASN A 105 11.58 3.54 10.69
CA ASN A 105 12.74 3.09 9.94
C ASN A 105 13.98 3.85 10.43
N LEU A 106 14.94 3.10 10.98
CA LEU A 106 16.20 3.61 11.51
C LEU A 106 17.37 3.01 10.73
N ASN A 107 18.25 3.85 10.19
CA ASN A 107 19.49 3.37 9.56
C ASN A 107 20.63 3.36 10.59
N LEU A 108 20.94 2.17 11.15
CA LEU A 108 21.98 1.98 12.16
C LEU A 108 23.40 2.34 11.66
N GLY A 109 23.66 2.21 10.36
CA GLY A 109 24.95 2.57 9.75
C GLY A 109 25.25 4.07 9.83
N ASP A 110 24.22 4.92 9.79
CA ASP A 110 24.37 6.37 9.93
C ASP A 110 24.74 6.77 11.37
N PHE A 111 24.45 5.92 12.37
CA PHE A 111 24.81 6.17 13.77
C PHE A 111 26.24 5.73 14.08
N TYR A 112 26.75 4.71 13.39
CA TYR A 112 28.11 4.22 13.57
C TYR A 112 29.13 5.03 12.74
N LYS A 113 29.27 6.34 13.04
CA LYS A 113 30.33 7.16 12.45
C LYS A 113 31.66 6.78 13.09
N LYS A 114 32.47 6.00 12.35
CA LYS A 114 33.83 5.57 12.72
C LYS A 114 34.68 6.78 13.15
N VAL A 115 35.04 6.85 14.42
CA VAL A 115 36.00 7.84 14.94
C VAL A 115 37.37 7.48 14.35
N ASN A 116 37.75 8.16 13.26
CA ASN A 116 39.13 8.14 12.79
C ASN A 116 40.00 8.82 13.86
N LYS A 117 40.56 8.04 14.77
CA LYS A 117 41.74 8.46 15.53
C LYS A 117 42.85 8.68 14.52
N LYS A 118 43.14 9.94 14.18
CA LYS A 118 44.46 10.29 13.64
C LYS A 118 45.45 9.91 14.74
N GLY A 119 46.04 8.73 14.61
CA GLY A 119 47.16 8.31 15.44
C GLY A 119 48.28 9.31 15.20
N VAL A 120 48.45 10.24 16.14
CA VAL A 120 49.70 11.00 16.25
C VAL A 120 50.72 9.95 16.64
N GLY A 121 51.43 9.45 15.63
CA GLY A 121 52.41 8.39 15.80
C GLY A 121 53.47 8.87 16.78
N PHE A 122 53.69 8.09 17.83
CA PHE A 122 54.80 8.23 18.78
C PHE A 122 56.16 8.48 18.10
N SER A 123 56.30 8.08 16.83
CA SER A 123 57.47 8.37 15.99
C SER A 123 57.77 9.87 15.81
N THR A 124 56.77 10.77 15.81
CA THR A 124 57.02 12.22 15.66
C THR A 124 57.55 12.83 16.96
N ILE A 125 57.07 12.36 18.12
CA ILE A 125 57.55 12.81 19.43
C ILE A 125 58.95 12.26 19.70
N LEU A 126 59.23 11.02 19.27
CA LEU A 126 60.56 10.44 19.37
C LEU A 126 61.60 11.21 18.53
N LEU A 127 61.21 11.75 17.37
CA LEU A 127 62.09 12.55 16.50
C LEU A 127 62.46 13.89 17.14
N ILE A 128 61.56 14.52 17.90
CA ILE A 128 61.82 15.80 18.58
C ILE A 128 62.79 15.62 19.76
N ILE A 129 62.65 14.54 20.53
CA ILE A 129 63.55 14.26 21.68
C ILE A 129 64.96 13.86 21.22
N LEU A 130 65.10 13.29 20.01
CA LEU A 130 66.40 12.94 19.43
C LEU A 130 67.14 14.12 18.79
N LEU A 131 66.54 15.32 18.74
CA LEU A 131 67.09 16.51 18.08
C LEU A 131 67.51 17.65 19.04
N GLU A 132 67.29 17.52 20.36
CA GLU A 132 67.83 18.43 21.40
C GLU A 132 69.06 17.81 22.08
#